data_AF-A0A6G3WJQ1-F1
#
_entry.id   AF-A0A6G3WJQ1-F1
#
_cell.length_a   1.000
_cell.length_b   1.000
_cell.length_c   1.000
_cell.angle_alpha   90.00
_cell.angle_beta   90.00
_cell.angle_gamma   90.00
#
_symmetry.space_group_name_H-M   'P 1'
#
loop_
_entity.id
_entity.type
_entity.pdbx_description
1 polymer ?
#
loop_
_entity_poly.entity_id
_entity_poly.type
_entity_poly.pdbx_seq_one_letter_code
_entity_poly.pdbx_strand_id
1 'polypeptide(L)'
;GVGVLHRNLSIEDQVNQVDLVKRSESGMVTDPITVHPDATLAEADALCAKFRISGVPVTDPAGKLLGIVTNRDMAFESDRSRQVREVMTPMP
;
A
#
# COMPACT_ATOMS: atom_id res chain seq x y z
N GLY A 1 -0.85 26.39 1.43
CA GLY A 1 0.37 26.73 2.18
C GLY A 1 1.48 25.76 1.83
N VAL A 2 2.70 25.92 2.36
CA VAL A 2 3.83 25.00 2.13
C VAL A 2 4.46 24.59 3.46
N GLY A 3 4.79 23.31 3.61
CA GLY A 3 5.49 22.77 4.79
C GLY A 3 6.94 22.42 4.46
N VAL A 4 7.86 22.64 5.41
CA VAL A 4 9.28 22.28 5.30
C VAL A 4 9.61 21.22 6.35
N LEU A 5 10.09 20.06 5.93
CA LEU A 5 10.52 18.99 6.84
C LEU A 5 11.80 19.39 7.57
N HIS A 6 11.81 19.26 8.90
CA HIS A 6 12.99 19.53 9.72
C HIS A 6 14.10 18.49 9.48
N ARG A 7 15.34 18.81 9.84
CA ARG A 7 16.53 17.95 9.65
C ARG A 7 16.93 17.16 10.89
N ASN A 8 16.05 17.04 11.88
CA ASN A 8 16.31 16.32 13.13
C ASN A 8 15.83 14.86 13.02
N LEU A 9 16.18 14.22 11.90
CA LEU A 9 15.84 12.84 11.54
C LEU A 9 17.06 12.23 10.83
N SER A 10 17.13 10.90 10.80
CA SER A 10 18.06 10.22 9.91
C SER A 10 17.71 10.52 8.44
N ILE A 11 18.66 10.31 7.52
CA ILE A 11 18.40 10.49 6.08
C ILE A 11 17.24 9.61 5.63
N GLU A 12 17.20 8.35 6.09
CA GLU A 12 16.13 7.40 5.76
C GLU A 12 14.76 7.89 6.24
N ASP A 13 14.67 8.35 7.49
CA ASP A 13 13.42 8.85 8.05
C ASP A 13 12.94 10.11 7.35
N GLN A 14 13.86 11.00 6.96
CA GLN A 14 13.50 12.22 6.24
C GLN A 14 12.96 11.91 4.83
N VAL A 15 13.56 10.94 4.13
CA VAL A 15 13.07 10.46 2.82
C VAL A 15 11.66 9.88 2.96
N ASN A 16 11.41 9.06 3.99
CA ASN A 16 10.08 8.51 4.26
C ASN A 16 9.03 9.61 4.48
N GLN A 17 9.39 10.72 5.13
CA GLN A 17 8.48 11.87 5.31
C GLN A 17 8.21 12.62 3.99
N VAL A 18 9.22 12.76 3.12
CA VAL A 18 9.04 13.37 1.79
C VAL A 18 8.08 12.55 0.94
N ASP A 19 8.26 11.23 0.91
CA ASP A 19 7.42 10.31 0.14
C ASP A 19 5.96 10.36 0.58
N LEU A 20 5.72 10.44 1.89
CA LEU A 20 4.37 10.51 2.46
C LEU A 20 3.63 11.77 1.99
N VAL A 21 4.31 12.92 1.91
CA VAL A 21 3.72 14.18 1.44
C VAL A 21 3.49 14.17 -0.08
N LYS A 22 4.45 13.66 -0.86
CA LYS A 22 4.35 13.64 -2.34
C LYS A 22 3.25 12.72 -2.86
N ARG A 23 2.92 11.67 -2.11
CA ARG A 23 1.85 10.72 -2.47
C ARG A 23 0.44 11.18 -2.06
N SER A 24 0.33 12.23 -1.24
CA SER A 24 -0.96 12.71 -0.71
C SER A 24 -1.89 13.33 -1.76
N GLU A 25 -1.35 13.89 -2.86
CA GLU A 25 -2.14 14.46 -3.96
C GLU A 25 -1.40 14.27 -5.29
N SER A 26 -1.82 13.30 -6.09
CA SER A 26 -1.36 13.14 -7.48
C SER A 26 -2.51 12.63 -8.33
N GLY A 27 -2.87 13.35 -9.40
CA GLY A 27 -3.95 12.95 -10.32
C GLY A 27 -3.68 11.66 -11.10
N MET A 28 -2.43 11.18 -11.10
CA MET A 28 -2.00 9.86 -11.56
C MET A 28 -0.74 9.48 -10.77
N VAL A 29 -0.72 8.29 -10.17
CA VAL A 29 0.44 7.79 -9.38
C VAL A 29 1.41 7.09 -10.33
N THR A 30 2.65 7.58 -10.43
CA THR A 30 3.67 7.06 -11.36
C THR A 30 4.36 5.78 -10.88
N ASP A 31 4.32 5.50 -9.57
CA ASP A 31 4.90 4.30 -8.95
C ASP A 31 4.00 3.84 -7.78
N PRO A 32 2.92 3.10 -8.07
CA PRO A 32 1.98 2.65 -7.06
C PRO A 32 2.63 1.61 -6.16
N ILE A 33 2.30 1.67 -4.87
CA ILE A 33 2.69 0.63 -3.92
C ILE A 33 1.80 -0.58 -4.17
N THR A 34 2.39 -1.72 -4.50
CA THR A 34 1.66 -2.95 -4.78
C THR A 34 1.99 -4.04 -3.77
N VAL A 35 1.16 -5.08 -3.76
CA VAL A 35 1.37 -6.29 -2.95
C VAL A 35 1.34 -7.54 -3.83
N HIS A 36 2.11 -8.55 -3.45
CA HIS A 36 2.13 -9.83 -4.16
C HIS A 36 0.88 -10.67 -3.81
N PRO A 37 0.29 -11.44 -4.75
CA PRO A 37 -0.89 -12.28 -4.48
C PRO A 37 -0.71 -13.30 -3.35
N ASP A 38 0.52 -13.76 -3.13
CA ASP A 38 0.84 -14.76 -2.11
C ASP A 38 1.18 -14.15 -0.73
N ALA A 39 1.23 -12.81 -0.63
CA ALA A 39 1.38 -12.14 0.65
C ALA A 39 0.15 -12.40 1.54
N THR A 40 0.35 -12.30 2.85
CA THR A 40 -0.72 -12.44 3.83
C THR A 40 -1.55 -11.16 3.96
N LEU A 41 -2.78 -11.28 4.45
CA LEU A 41 -3.59 -10.10 4.79
C LEU A 41 -2.93 -9.22 5.86
N ALA A 42 -2.19 -9.81 6.79
CA ALA A 42 -1.42 -9.06 7.78
C ALA A 42 -0.35 -8.15 7.14
N GLU A 43 0.37 -8.66 6.14
CA GLU A 43 1.37 -7.88 5.41
C GLU A 43 0.72 -6.76 4.58
N ALA A 44 -0.40 -7.05 3.92
CA ALA A 44 -1.17 -6.05 3.18
C ALA A 44 -1.70 -4.93 4.11
N ASP A 45 -2.25 -5.27 5.27
CA ASP A 45 -2.75 -4.32 6.27
C ASP A 45 -1.62 -3.45 6.84
N ALA A 46 -0.46 -4.05 7.14
CA ALA A 46 0.74 -3.33 7.57
C ALA A 46 1.24 -2.35 6.50
N LEU A 47 1.19 -2.75 5.22
CA LEU A 47 1.56 -1.90 4.09
C LEU A 47 0.62 -0.70 3.96
N CYS A 48 -0.70 -0.95 4.01
CA CYS A 48 -1.72 0.09 4.03
C CYS A 48 -1.52 1.08 5.19
N ALA A 49 -1.27 0.58 6.41
CA ALA A 49 -1.03 1.39 7.59
C ALA A 49 0.24 2.25 7.47
N LYS A 50 1.35 1.66 6.98
CA LYS A 50 2.63 2.35 6.78
C LYS A 50 2.49 3.55 5.84
N PHE A 51 1.79 3.36 4.73
CA PHE A 51 1.65 4.39 3.69
C PHE A 51 0.38 5.21 3.80
N ARG A 52 -0.44 4.98 4.83
CA ARG A 52 -1.72 5.66 5.09
C ARG A 52 -2.68 5.61 3.90
N ILE A 53 -2.74 4.45 3.25
CA ILE A 53 -3.65 4.17 2.12
C ILE A 53 -4.71 3.16 2.56
N SER A 54 -5.88 3.21 1.92
CA SER A 54 -7.02 2.35 2.25
C SER A 54 -7.07 1.06 1.44
N GLY A 55 -6.14 0.87 0.51
CA GLY A 55 -6.02 -0.31 -0.32
C GLY A 55 -4.80 -0.25 -1.22
N VAL A 56 -4.41 -1.41 -1.74
CA VAL A 56 -3.22 -1.60 -2.56
C VAL A 56 -3.55 -2.48 -3.77
N PRO A 57 -3.06 -2.13 -4.98
CA PRO A 57 -3.14 -3.01 -6.14
C PRO A 57 -2.34 -4.29 -5.90
N VAL A 58 -2.87 -5.41 -6.39
CA VAL A 58 -2.23 -6.72 -6.34
C VAL A 58 -1.60 -6.99 -7.70
N THR A 59 -0.29 -7.26 -7.74
CA THR A 59 0.44 -7.48 -8.99
C THR A 59 1.26 -8.76 -8.96
N ASP A 60 1.44 -9.39 -10.12
CA ASP A 60 2.39 -10.50 -10.28
C ASP A 60 3.87 -10.00 -10.28
N PRO A 61 4.87 -10.91 -10.28
CA PRO A 61 6.28 -10.53 -10.34
C PRO A 61 6.69 -9.77 -11.60
N ALA A 62 5.92 -9.86 -12.68
CA ALA A 62 6.15 -9.12 -13.92
C ALA A 62 5.48 -7.73 -13.91
N GLY A 63 4.81 -7.35 -12.82
CA GLY A 63 4.11 -6.08 -12.66
C GLY A 63 2.72 -6.06 -13.29
N LYS A 64 2.18 -7.21 -13.72
CA LYS A 64 0.80 -7.29 -14.24
C LYS A 64 -0.18 -7.13 -13.08
N LEU A 65 -1.14 -6.23 -13.23
CA LEU A 65 -2.25 -6.07 -12.30
C LEU A 65 -3.13 -7.34 -12.31
N LEU A 66 -3.42 -7.85 -11.12
CA LEU A 66 -4.29 -9.01 -10.88
C LEU A 66 -5.58 -8.63 -10.18
N GLY A 67 -5.61 -7.51 -9.47
CA GLY A 67 -6.75 -7.07 -8.69
C GLY A 67 -6.39 -5.97 -7.69
N ILE A 68 -7.26 -5.76 -6.70
CA ILE A 68 -7.06 -4.82 -5.60
C ILE A 68 -7.53 -5.44 -4.28
N VAL A 69 -6.80 -5.19 -3.20
CA VAL A 69 -7.24 -5.49 -1.83
C VAL A 69 -7.33 -4.20 -1.03
N THR A 70 -8.42 -4.02 -0.31
CA THR A 70 -8.72 -2.83 0.47
C THR A 70 -8.98 -3.17 1.94
N ASN A 71 -8.94 -2.15 2.80
CA ASN A 71 -9.30 -2.30 4.21
C ASN A 71 -10.71 -2.85 4.40
N ARG A 72 -11.62 -2.63 3.44
CA ARG A 72 -12.98 -3.19 3.47
C ARG A 72 -12.95 -4.70 3.26
N ASP A 73 -12.13 -5.18 2.33
CA ASP A 73 -12.00 -6.61 2.05
C ASP A 73 -11.40 -7.34 3.27
N MET A 74 -10.40 -6.73 3.92
CA MET A 74 -9.73 -7.29 5.10
C MET A 74 -10.54 -7.15 6.41
N ALA A 75 -11.49 -6.22 6.49
CA ALA A 75 -12.24 -5.95 7.72
C ALA A 75 -13.14 -7.13 8.15
N PHE A 76 -13.57 -7.97 7.20
CA PHE A 76 -14.43 -9.12 7.46
C PHE A 76 -13.64 -10.42 7.66
N GLU A 77 -12.32 -10.36 7.52
CA GLU A 77 -11.44 -11.52 7.62
C GLU A 77 -10.84 -11.62 9.03
N SER A 78 -11.21 -12.69 9.74
CA SER A 78 -10.70 -13.01 11.07
C SER A 78 -9.31 -13.66 11.03
N ASP A 79 -9.03 -14.44 9.98
CA ASP A 79 -7.73 -15.06 9.76
C ASP A 79 -6.85 -14.16 8.89
N ARG A 80 -5.87 -13.50 9.53
CA ARG A 80 -4.93 -12.62 8.85
C ARG A 80 -3.76 -13.33 8.19
N SER A 81 -3.66 -14.66 8.31
CA SER A 81 -2.64 -15.47 7.63
C SER A 81 -3.03 -15.88 6.20
N ARG A 82 -4.32 -15.73 5.84
CA ARG A 82 -4.82 -15.98 4.48
C ARG A 82 -4.08 -15.15 3.45
N GLN A 83 -3.97 -15.68 2.23
CA GLN A 83 -3.30 -14.99 1.14
C GLN A 83 -4.20 -13.94 0.50
N VAL A 84 -3.59 -12.84 0.05
CA VAL A 84 -4.28 -11.73 -0.61
C VAL A 84 -5.11 -12.20 -1.81
N ARG A 85 -4.60 -13.13 -2.61
CA ARG A 85 -5.31 -13.66 -3.80
C ARG A 85 -6.66 -14.30 -3.51
N GLU A 86 -6.88 -14.75 -2.27
CA GLU A 86 -8.13 -15.41 -1.88
C GLU A 86 -9.25 -14.43 -1.51
N VAL A 87 -8.90 -13.17 -1.26
CA VAL A 87 -9.81 -12.15 -0.70
C VAL A 87 -9.90 -10.91 -1.60
N MET A 88 -8.86 -10.60 -2.37
CA MET A 88 -8.83 -9.45 -3.26
C MET A 88 -10.02 -9.45 -4.24
N THR A 89 -10.42 -8.25 -4.68
CA THR A 89 -11.28 -8.13 -5.86
C THR A 89 -10.42 -8.34 -7.12
N PRO A 90 -10.64 -9.41 -7.90
CA PRO A 90 -9.82 -9.70 -9.08
C PRO A 90 -10.12 -8.73 -10.23
N MET A 91 -9.15 -8.55 -11.12
CA MET A 91 -9.41 -7.86 -12.39
C MET A 91 -10.38 -8.67 -13.27
N PRO A 92 -11.25 -8.00 -14.05
CA PRO A 92 -12.12 -8.65 -15.03
C PRO A 92 -11.35 -9.40 -16.13
#